data_AF-A0A954YXQ8-F1
#
_entry.id   AF-A0A954YXQ8-F1
#
_cell.length_a   1.000
_cell.length_b   1.000
_cell.length_c   1.000
_cell.angle_alpha   90.00
_cell.angle_beta   90.00
_cell.angle_gamma   90.00
#
_symmetry.space_group_name_H-M   'P 1'
#
loop_
_entity.id
_entity.type
_entity.pdbx_description
1 polymer ?
#
loop_
_entity_poly.entity_id
_entity_poly.type
_entity_poly.pdbx_seq_one_letter_code
_entity_poly.pdbx_strand_id
1 'polypeptide(L)'
;MNLKRLPRISFVMVCIAVAPATLADVYTLSRYTVDGGGGRSAGAGFELTGSVGQHDAGPAAGPMSGAGFEIRGGFWAASESCSCPGDMNGDGARNGADIQQFVSCLIMDNGCSCADVDSMAGVTMDDVVVFVDDLLAGAGCN
;
A
#
# COMPACT_ATOMS: atom_id res chain seq x y z
N MET A 1 -12.87 -25.13 -74.92
CA MET A 1 -13.22 -25.44 -73.52
C MET A 1 -12.53 -24.43 -72.61
N ASN A 2 -13.32 -23.71 -71.80
CA ASN A 2 -12.93 -22.53 -71.03
C ASN A 2 -12.10 -22.88 -69.78
N LEU A 3 -10.82 -22.46 -69.73
CA LEU A 3 -10.08 -22.39 -68.47
C LEU A 3 -10.56 -21.16 -67.69
N LYS A 4 -11.32 -21.41 -66.62
CA LYS A 4 -11.77 -20.36 -65.69
C LYS A 4 -10.55 -19.81 -64.93
N ARG A 5 -10.29 -18.51 -65.08
CA ARG A 5 -9.26 -17.77 -64.33
C ARG A 5 -9.65 -17.75 -62.85
N LEU A 6 -8.98 -18.56 -62.03
CA LEU A 6 -9.14 -18.54 -60.57
C LEU A 6 -8.61 -17.19 -60.01
N PRO A 7 -9.33 -16.55 -59.08
CA PRO A 7 -9.01 -15.20 -58.65
C PRO A 7 -7.82 -15.22 -57.68
N ARG A 8 -6.77 -14.48 -58.05
CA ARG A 8 -5.55 -14.22 -57.26
C ARG A 8 -5.82 -13.65 -55.85
N ILE A 9 -7.04 -13.19 -55.60
CA ILE A 9 -7.50 -12.59 -54.34
C ILE A 9 -7.54 -13.63 -53.21
N SER A 10 -7.79 -14.90 -53.52
CA SER A 10 -7.84 -15.97 -52.49
C SER A 10 -6.47 -16.29 -51.89
N PHE A 11 -5.36 -16.00 -52.57
CA PHE A 11 -4.03 -16.30 -52.07
C PHE A 11 -3.51 -15.22 -51.12
N VAL A 12 -3.89 -13.95 -51.35
CA VAL A 12 -3.48 -12.81 -50.50
C VAL A 12 -4.14 -12.87 -49.13
N MET A 13 -5.38 -13.37 -49.04
CA MET A 13 -6.10 -13.51 -47.77
C MET A 13 -5.50 -14.59 -46.84
N VAL A 14 -4.79 -15.59 -47.39
CA VAL A 14 -4.12 -16.64 -46.60
C VAL A 14 -2.82 -16.13 -45.97
N CYS A 15 -2.14 -15.16 -46.58
CA CYS A 15 -0.89 -14.62 -46.06
C CYS A 15 -1.05 -13.65 -44.87
N ILE A 16 -2.22 -13.00 -44.72
CA ILE A 16 -2.48 -12.07 -43.61
C ILE A 16 -2.87 -12.80 -42.31
N ALA A 17 -3.25 -14.08 -42.39
CA ALA A 17 -3.64 -14.87 -41.22
C ALA A 17 -2.46 -15.49 -40.45
N VAL A 18 -1.21 -15.32 -40.92
CA VAL A 18 -0.01 -15.77 -40.21
C VAL A 18 0.71 -14.55 -39.64
N ALA A 19 0.07 -13.88 -38.68
CA ALA A 19 0.85 -13.09 -37.73
C ALA A 19 1.58 -14.09 -36.82
N PRO A 20 2.91 -14.04 -36.68
CA PRO A 20 3.56 -14.77 -35.60
C PRO A 20 2.97 -14.21 -34.30
N ALA A 21 2.24 -15.06 -33.56
CA ALA A 21 1.94 -14.76 -32.18
C ALA A 21 3.29 -14.56 -31.50
N THR A 22 3.61 -13.32 -31.18
CA THR A 22 4.75 -13.02 -30.32
C THR A 22 4.45 -13.75 -29.01
N LEU A 23 5.13 -14.87 -28.78
CA LEU A 23 5.15 -15.49 -27.47
C LEU A 23 5.74 -14.43 -26.55
N ALA A 24 4.88 -13.79 -25.77
CA ALA A 24 5.33 -13.04 -24.62
C ALA A 24 6.03 -14.08 -23.74
N ASP A 25 7.35 -14.08 -23.78
CA ASP A 25 8.14 -15.01 -22.99
C ASP A 25 7.81 -14.69 -21.54
N VAL A 26 7.18 -15.64 -20.84
CA VAL A 26 6.83 -15.47 -19.43
C VAL A 26 8.14 -15.65 -18.69
N TYR A 27 8.85 -14.55 -18.46
CA TYR A 27 10.05 -14.55 -17.63
C TYR A 27 9.64 -14.90 -16.19
N THR A 28 9.65 -16.19 -15.86
CA THR A 28 9.47 -16.68 -14.50
C THR A 28 10.83 -16.77 -13.84
N LEU A 29 11.06 -15.98 -12.78
CA LEU A 29 12.19 -16.20 -11.89
C LEU A 29 11.89 -17.44 -11.04
N SER A 30 12.35 -18.61 -11.49
CA SER A 30 12.09 -19.90 -10.84
C SER A 30 12.90 -20.11 -9.54
N ARG A 31 13.96 -19.33 -9.35
CA ARG A 31 14.78 -19.34 -8.14
C ARG A 31 15.42 -17.98 -7.92
N TYR A 32 15.26 -17.45 -6.72
CA TYR A 32 15.97 -16.30 -6.20
C TYR A 32 16.44 -16.63 -4.79
N THR A 33 17.58 -16.07 -4.39
CA THR A 33 18.00 -16.05 -2.99
C THR A 33 18.01 -14.61 -2.52
N VAL A 34 17.44 -14.36 -1.35
CA VAL A 34 17.59 -13.08 -0.65
C VAL A 34 18.61 -13.36 0.44
N ASP A 35 19.87 -13.07 0.16
CA ASP A 35 21.00 -13.44 1.03
C ASP A 35 21.13 -12.53 2.28
N GLY A 36 20.07 -11.77 2.56
CA GLY A 36 19.97 -10.85 3.69
C GLY A 36 19.98 -9.38 3.27
N GLY A 37 19.38 -8.56 4.13
CA GLY A 37 19.39 -7.11 4.06
C GLY A 37 18.49 -6.55 5.16
N GLY A 38 18.63 -5.25 5.40
CA GLY A 38 18.18 -4.64 6.65
C GLY A 38 19.21 -4.80 7.76
N GLY A 39 18.87 -4.33 8.97
CA GLY A 39 19.77 -4.22 10.11
C GLY A 39 20.18 -2.78 10.42
N ARG A 40 20.97 -2.63 11.49
CA ARG A 40 21.43 -1.35 12.04
C ARG A 40 22.71 -0.90 11.34
N SER A 41 22.65 0.25 10.65
CA SER A 41 23.79 0.98 10.11
C SER A 41 24.06 2.19 10.98
N ALA A 42 25.31 2.47 11.36
CA ALA A 42 25.65 3.64 12.18
C ALA A 42 26.91 4.34 11.68
N GLY A 43 26.93 5.67 11.76
CA GLY A 43 28.05 6.51 11.36
C GLY A 43 27.84 7.98 11.70
N ALA A 44 28.90 8.69 12.11
CA ALA A 44 28.87 10.12 12.46
C ALA A 44 27.78 10.51 13.50
N GLY A 45 27.48 9.61 14.44
CA GLY A 45 26.45 9.85 15.47
C GLY A 45 25.01 9.60 15.01
N PHE A 46 24.81 9.20 13.75
CA PHE A 46 23.51 8.81 13.22
C PHE A 46 23.40 7.30 13.14
N GLU A 47 22.19 6.81 13.35
CA GLU A 47 21.83 5.41 13.24
C GLU A 47 20.64 5.26 12.30
N LEU A 48 20.74 4.31 11.37
CA LEU A 48 19.70 3.95 10.41
C LEU A 48 19.44 2.45 10.52
N THR A 49 18.22 2.08 10.88
CA THR A 49 17.80 0.67 10.87
C THR A 49 16.88 0.45 9.68
N GLY A 50 17.21 -0.54 8.84
CA GLY A 50 16.37 -0.94 7.70
C GLY A 50 15.90 -2.38 7.82
N SER A 51 14.95 -2.79 6.97
CA SER A 51 14.54 -4.19 6.77
C SER A 51 14.65 -4.54 5.28
N VAL A 52 15.04 -5.76 4.92
CA VAL A 52 14.86 -6.29 3.56
C VAL A 52 13.95 -7.50 3.57
N GLY A 53 13.19 -7.68 2.50
CA GLY A 53 12.32 -8.84 2.34
C GLY A 53 10.98 -8.74 3.06
N GLN A 54 10.47 -7.54 3.33
CA GLN A 54 9.09 -7.34 3.78
C GLN A 54 8.14 -7.67 2.61
N HIS A 55 7.95 -8.95 2.33
CA HIS A 55 6.82 -9.39 1.52
C HIS A 55 5.59 -8.97 2.31
N ASP A 56 4.69 -8.22 1.68
CA ASP A 56 3.43 -7.78 2.27
C ASP A 56 2.72 -9.01 2.88
N ALA A 57 2.86 -9.18 4.19
CA ALA A 57 2.39 -10.37 4.89
C ALA A 57 0.90 -10.21 5.14
N GLY A 58 0.13 -10.22 4.05
CA GLY A 58 -1.32 -10.11 4.06
C GLY A 58 -1.85 -9.25 2.92
N PRO A 59 -3.12 -9.43 2.55
CA PRO A 59 -3.82 -8.51 1.66
C PRO A 59 -3.92 -7.11 2.31
N ALA A 60 -3.87 -6.05 1.50
CA ALA A 60 -4.05 -4.64 1.93
C ALA A 60 -5.35 -4.37 2.73
N ALA A 61 -6.29 -5.32 2.73
CA ALA A 61 -7.56 -5.26 3.44
C ALA A 61 -7.47 -5.59 4.95
N GLY A 62 -6.31 -6.02 5.46
CA GLY A 62 -6.12 -6.21 6.89
C GLY A 62 -5.11 -7.30 7.28
N PRO A 63 -4.80 -7.38 8.58
CA PRO A 63 -3.90 -8.39 9.12
C PRO A 63 -4.39 -9.81 8.85
N MET A 64 -3.45 -10.74 8.65
CA MET A 64 -3.75 -12.16 8.64
C MET A 64 -3.97 -12.65 10.08
N SER A 65 -5.16 -13.16 10.40
CA SER A 65 -5.53 -13.65 11.74
C SER A 65 -5.69 -15.17 11.78
N GLY A 66 -5.22 -15.83 12.86
CA GLY A 66 -5.44 -17.27 13.11
C GLY A 66 -4.99 -17.72 14.51
N ALA A 67 -5.73 -18.65 15.12
CA ALA A 67 -5.45 -19.21 16.45
C ALA A 67 -5.24 -18.17 17.58
N GLY A 68 -5.90 -17.00 17.47
CA GLY A 68 -5.76 -15.90 18.43
C GLY A 68 -4.52 -15.02 18.20
N PHE A 69 -3.78 -15.25 17.12
CA PHE A 69 -2.63 -14.45 16.72
C PHE A 69 -2.93 -13.66 15.44
N GLU A 70 -2.24 -12.53 15.30
CA GLU A 70 -2.40 -11.60 14.21
C GLU A 70 -1.03 -11.27 13.59
N ILE A 71 -0.95 -11.31 12.26
CA ILE A 71 0.25 -10.97 11.49
C ILE A 71 -0.08 -9.75 10.62
N ARG A 72 0.64 -8.66 10.83
CA ARG A 72 0.60 -7.44 10.00
C ARG A 72 1.84 -7.38 9.12
N GLY A 73 1.64 -7.33 7.80
CA GLY A 73 2.66 -6.89 6.85
C GLY A 73 2.90 -5.38 6.92
N GLY A 74 3.97 -4.91 6.27
CA GLY A 74 4.30 -3.48 6.18
C GLY A 74 5.79 -3.19 6.37
N PHE A 75 6.24 -1.97 6.08
CA PHE A 75 7.49 -1.45 6.63
C PHE A 75 7.34 -1.39 8.16
N TRP A 76 8.44 -1.31 8.94
CA TRP A 76 8.32 -0.89 10.35
C TRP A 76 7.34 0.27 10.38
N ALA A 77 6.37 0.28 11.31
CA ALA A 77 5.53 1.46 11.48
C ALA A 77 6.52 2.61 11.54
N ALA A 78 6.62 3.39 10.46
CA ALA A 78 7.33 4.64 10.52
C ALA A 78 6.65 5.27 11.71
N SER A 79 7.39 5.59 12.77
CA SER A 79 6.83 6.44 13.82
C SER A 79 6.14 7.53 13.05
N GLU A 80 4.81 7.51 12.99
CA GLU A 80 4.09 8.38 12.08
C GLU A 80 4.46 9.74 12.60
N SER A 81 5.38 10.40 11.89
CA SER A 81 5.69 11.78 12.17
C SER A 81 4.37 12.42 11.84
N CYS A 82 3.62 12.75 12.87
CA CYS A 82 2.26 13.20 12.69
C CYS A 82 2.29 14.61 12.11
N SER A 83 2.63 14.70 10.82
CA SER A 83 2.63 15.95 10.08
C SER A 83 1.21 16.41 9.84
N CYS A 84 0.24 15.50 10.00
CA CYS A 84 -1.17 15.79 9.95
C CYS A 84 -1.90 15.06 11.09
N PRO A 85 -2.08 15.70 12.25
CA PRO A 85 -2.92 15.17 13.30
C PRO A 85 -4.33 14.87 12.75
N GLY A 86 -4.82 13.66 12.98
CA GLY A 86 -6.12 13.18 12.50
C GLY A 86 -6.10 12.44 11.16
N ASP A 87 -4.98 12.38 10.44
CA ASP A 87 -4.77 11.42 9.36
C ASP A 87 -4.26 10.11 9.98
N MET A 88 -5.17 9.17 10.17
CA MET A 88 -4.94 7.98 10.98
C MET A 88 -4.58 6.76 10.13
N ASN A 89 -4.59 6.89 8.81
CA ASN A 89 -4.20 5.86 7.87
C ASN A 89 -2.96 6.25 7.02
N GLY A 90 -2.49 7.50 7.13
CA GLY A 90 -1.31 8.03 6.46
C GLY A 90 -1.51 8.32 4.97
N ASP A 91 -2.74 8.52 4.51
CA ASP A 91 -3.07 8.78 3.10
C ASP A 91 -2.94 10.26 2.69
N GLY A 92 -2.66 11.15 3.66
CA GLY A 92 -2.50 12.59 3.49
C GLY A 92 -3.82 13.37 3.55
N ALA A 93 -4.94 12.75 3.92
CA ALA A 93 -6.24 13.39 3.96
C ALA A 93 -7.07 12.99 5.18
N ARG A 94 -7.48 13.98 5.99
CA ARG A 94 -8.45 13.79 7.09
C ARG A 94 -9.85 13.56 6.54
N ASN A 95 -10.27 12.31 6.49
CA ASN A 95 -11.49 11.87 5.86
C ASN A 95 -12.15 10.68 6.60
N GLY A 96 -13.24 10.15 6.04
CA GLY A 96 -14.00 9.08 6.67
C GLY A 96 -13.21 7.78 6.90
N ALA A 97 -12.09 7.60 6.20
CA ALA A 97 -11.19 6.46 6.36
C ALA A 97 -10.47 6.46 7.72
N ASP A 98 -10.29 7.62 8.34
CA ASP A 98 -9.53 7.80 9.58
C ASP A 98 -10.34 7.46 10.84
N ILE A 99 -11.67 7.49 10.73
CA ILE A 99 -12.60 7.38 11.87
C ILE A 99 -12.35 6.08 12.65
N GLN A 100 -12.19 4.96 11.96
CA GLN A 100 -12.09 3.66 12.62
C GLN A 100 -10.78 3.52 13.40
N GLN A 101 -9.67 4.10 12.89
CA GLN A 101 -8.40 4.10 13.59
C GLN A 101 -8.41 5.11 14.75
N PHE A 102 -8.99 6.31 14.55
CA PHE A 102 -9.17 7.30 15.61
C PHE A 102 -9.95 6.72 16.81
N VAL A 103 -11.08 6.06 16.54
CA VAL A 103 -11.89 5.42 17.58
C VAL A 103 -11.14 4.28 18.26
N SER A 104 -10.35 3.50 17.52
CA SER A 104 -9.51 2.46 18.12
C SER A 104 -8.48 3.07 19.06
N CYS A 105 -7.90 4.20 18.69
CA CYS A 105 -6.95 4.94 19.50
C CYS A 105 -7.56 5.49 20.79
N LEU A 106 -8.73 6.12 20.69
CA LEU A 106 -9.47 6.65 21.83
C LEU A 106 -9.82 5.57 22.88
N ILE A 107 -10.06 4.34 22.44
CA ILE A 107 -10.51 3.26 23.32
C ILE A 107 -9.33 2.45 23.89
N MET A 108 -8.24 2.30 23.14
CA MET A 108 -7.16 1.35 23.47
C MET A 108 -5.84 2.00 23.93
N ASP A 109 -5.68 3.32 23.81
CA ASP A 109 -4.52 4.12 24.29
C ASP A 109 -3.15 3.49 23.96
N ASN A 110 -2.94 3.11 22.70
CA ASN A 110 -1.76 2.40 22.22
C ASN A 110 -1.14 3.14 21.04
N GLY A 111 -0.12 3.97 21.31
CA GLY A 111 0.78 4.49 20.27
C GLY A 111 0.15 5.52 19.33
N CYS A 112 -0.86 6.25 19.80
CA CYS A 112 -1.73 7.08 18.97
C CYS A 112 -1.39 8.57 19.01
N SER A 113 -0.12 8.92 18.83
CA SER A 113 0.29 10.34 18.81
C SER A 113 -0.42 11.16 17.72
N CYS A 114 -0.99 10.50 16.70
CA CYS A 114 -1.78 11.16 15.67
C CYS A 114 -3.26 11.39 16.01
N ALA A 115 -3.78 10.71 17.03
CA ALA A 115 -5.13 10.97 17.53
C ALA A 115 -5.17 12.10 18.56
N ASP A 116 -4.02 12.54 19.07
CA ASP A 116 -3.88 13.76 19.88
C ASP A 116 -3.86 14.96 18.92
N VAL A 117 -5.05 15.34 18.46
CA VAL A 117 -5.26 16.33 17.39
C VAL A 117 -5.24 17.76 17.91
N ASP A 118 -5.49 17.95 19.21
CA ASP A 118 -5.36 19.25 19.87
C ASP A 118 -3.97 19.46 20.50
N SER A 119 -3.15 18.41 20.53
CA SER A 119 -1.80 18.38 21.12
C SER A 119 -1.81 18.69 22.63
N MET A 120 -2.88 18.35 23.33
CA MET A 120 -3.06 18.59 24.76
C MET A 120 -3.32 17.30 25.53
N ALA A 121 -2.33 16.93 26.35
CA ALA A 121 -2.46 15.88 27.36
C ALA A 121 -2.76 14.47 26.80
N GLY A 122 -2.43 14.20 25.53
CA GLY A 122 -2.63 12.90 24.90
C GLY A 122 -4.06 12.74 24.37
N VAL A 123 -4.45 11.51 24.05
CA VAL A 123 -5.76 11.24 23.43
C VAL A 123 -6.87 11.25 24.49
N THR A 124 -7.74 12.24 24.42
CA THR A 124 -8.86 12.47 25.33
C THR A 124 -10.17 12.69 24.56
N MET A 125 -11.24 13.06 25.28
CA MET A 125 -12.51 13.41 24.64
C MET A 125 -12.47 14.79 23.97
N ASP A 126 -11.50 15.65 24.32
CA ASP A 126 -11.36 16.96 23.69
C ASP A 126 -10.89 16.83 22.23
N ASP A 127 -10.08 15.80 21.93
CA ASP A 127 -9.66 15.42 20.57
C ASP A 127 -10.82 15.06 19.65
N VAL A 128 -11.91 14.49 20.20
CA VAL A 128 -13.06 14.07 19.39
C VAL A 128 -13.69 15.26 18.69
N VAL A 129 -13.77 16.40 19.37
CA VAL A 129 -14.39 17.61 18.82
C VAL A 129 -13.53 18.16 17.68
N VAL A 130 -12.22 18.24 17.91
CA VAL A 130 -11.26 18.73 16.91
C VAL A 130 -11.20 17.80 15.70
N PHE A 131 -11.17 16.48 15.92
CA PHE A 131 -11.16 15.48 14.86
C PHE A 131 -12.42 15.57 13.97
N VAL A 132 -13.59 15.75 14.58
CA VAL A 132 -14.85 15.89 13.82
C VAL A 132 -14.89 17.20 13.04
N ASP A 133 -14.42 18.31 13.62
CA ASP A 133 -14.36 19.59 12.89
C ASP A 133 -13.42 19.50 11.68
N ASP A 134 -12.25 18.88 11.84
CA ASP A 134 -11.30 18.66 10.74
C ASP A 134 -11.85 17.73 9.65
N LEU A 135 -12.55 16.66 10.06
CA LEU A 135 -13.23 15.73 9.16
C LEU A 135 -14.31 16.44 8.33
N LEU A 136 -15.09 17.32 8.95
CA LEU A 136 -16.16 18.06 8.29
C LEU A 136 -15.63 19.22 7.43
N ALA A 137 -14.48 19.78 7.77
CA ALA A 137 -13.80 20.80 6.97
C ALA A 137 -13.21 20.22 5.67
N GLY A 138 -13.01 18.89 5.57
CA GLY A 138 -12.42 18.23 4.40
C GLY A 138 -10.98 18.68 4.15
N ALA A 139 -10.28 19.08 5.19
CA ALA A 139 -8.98 19.72 5.08
C ALA A 139 -7.88 18.68 4.88
N GLY A 140 -7.42 18.56 3.62
CA GLY A 140 -6.21 17.82 3.29
C GLY A 140 -4.98 18.39 3.99
N CYS A 141 -3.98 17.55 4.19
CA CYS A 141 -2.76 17.86 4.92
C CYS A 141 -1.75 18.58 3.99
N ASN A 142 -1.96 19.88 3.72
CA ASN A 142 -1.09 20.69 2.84
C ASN A 142 -0.58 21.96 3.52
#